data_AF-A0A0C2Y9Z4-F1
#
_entry.id   AF-A0A0C2Y9Z4-F1
#
_cell.length_a   1.000
_cell.length_b   1.000
_cell.length_c   1.000
_cell.angle_alpha   90.00
_cell.angle_beta   90.00
_cell.angle_gamma   90.00
#
_symmetry.space_group_name_H-M   'P 1'
#
loop_
_entity.id
_entity.type
_entity.pdbx_description
1 polymer ?
#
loop_
_entity_poly.entity_id
_entity_poly.type
_entity_poly.pdbx_seq_one_letter_code
_entity_poly.pdbx_strand_id
1 'polypeptide(L)'
;MSSEQVAPFHGDKDDENPEDFLRSFFRRMGMSTDDIKKQQFPNFLQADSVADEWYEDLSAADRASWATIESAFRKRWPRKQQVKKTKEEYEEEIAGLLLNIEDLGKKEKVAGRDVYSHIAWADKMATIVRGAKLEDTTTYIGQVRKKLPKLLREKIGAGHEDWTSFLKAVRDVDTDHIREGVAIWREEQADQAAIKRRIVQLEKLTTASPTAPLRQQFSMFDIGGRPPSPTPAPRRAPASSSNQFSMNRNIRDAPLPVAQPRPAPTLAPRPPPTQAERTALIAQLQKYPHHPDTDAGRQAHQAQQADWAKTYGLGTRVSESTPYPLRPGTAPVNSGECFTCGYTGHLGRRDGSTCSGRRALHPNEQAWRVICTRVLKEVRRVVNMQLVAVDDYGTAWEDIQGNEEGPSS
;
A
#
# COMPACT_ATOMS: atom_id res chain seq x y z
N MET A 1 -23.57 36.72 1.32
CA MET A 1 -23.31 36.86 -0.12
C MET A 1 -21.81 36.72 -0.30
N SER A 2 -21.29 35.51 -0.53
CA SER A 2 -19.85 35.35 -0.77
C SER A 2 -19.51 36.08 -2.06
N SER A 3 -18.71 37.13 -1.96
CA SER A 3 -18.13 37.78 -3.13
C SER A 3 -17.26 36.74 -3.83
N GLU A 4 -17.75 36.19 -4.93
CA GLU A 4 -16.97 35.35 -5.83
C GLU A 4 -15.77 36.21 -6.28
N GLN A 5 -14.62 36.00 -5.64
CA GLN A 5 -13.37 36.64 -6.02
C GLN A 5 -12.95 36.03 -7.35
N VAL A 6 -13.07 36.81 -8.42
CA VAL A 6 -12.46 36.45 -9.69
C VAL A 6 -10.95 36.50 -9.49
N ALA A 7 -10.26 35.37 -9.69
CA ALA A 7 -8.82 35.33 -9.60
C ALA A 7 -8.20 36.28 -10.65
N PRO A 8 -7.17 37.08 -10.28
CA PRO A 8 -6.45 37.90 -11.25
C PRO A 8 -5.80 37.04 -12.34
N PHE A 9 -5.87 37.49 -13.59
CA PHE A 9 -5.29 36.79 -14.72
C PHE A 9 -3.84 37.23 -14.94
N HIS A 10 -2.92 36.27 -15.05
CA HIS A 10 -1.48 36.52 -15.20
C HIS A 10 -1.03 36.40 -16.66
N GLY A 11 -1.69 35.52 -17.43
CA GLY A 11 -1.45 35.36 -18.86
C GLY A 11 -0.30 34.42 -19.23
N ASP A 12 0.42 33.89 -18.26
CA ASP A 12 1.59 33.02 -18.43
C ASP A 12 1.52 31.71 -17.63
N LYS A 13 0.44 31.50 -16.87
CA LYS A 13 0.25 30.28 -16.07
C LYS A 13 -0.41 29.14 -16.86
N ASP A 14 0.10 27.93 -16.66
CA ASP A 14 -0.39 26.73 -17.33
C ASP A 14 -1.82 26.35 -16.92
N ASP A 15 -2.19 26.59 -15.66
CA ASP A 15 -3.50 26.32 -15.07
C ASP A 15 -4.55 27.40 -15.36
N GLU A 16 -4.16 28.53 -15.97
CA GLU A 16 -5.10 29.58 -16.36
C GLU A 16 -5.80 29.25 -17.68
N ASN A 17 -7.13 29.38 -17.70
CA ASN A 17 -7.93 29.32 -18.92
C ASN A 17 -8.45 30.72 -19.28
N PRO A 18 -7.95 31.33 -20.37
CA PRO A 18 -8.33 32.68 -20.80
C PRO A 18 -9.85 32.84 -21.02
N GLU A 19 -10.53 31.80 -21.48
CA GLU A 19 -11.98 31.85 -21.74
C GLU A 19 -12.80 31.78 -20.42
N ASP A 20 -12.33 31.00 -19.45
CA ASP A 20 -12.97 30.92 -18.12
C ASP A 20 -12.76 32.21 -17.33
N PHE A 21 -11.60 32.85 -17.49
CA PHE A 21 -11.36 34.20 -16.98
C PHE A 21 -12.35 35.21 -17.57
N LEU A 22 -12.47 35.29 -18.90
CA LEU A 22 -13.43 36.20 -19.55
C LEU A 22 -14.87 35.95 -19.08
N ARG A 23 -15.29 34.68 -18.97
CA ARG A 23 -16.63 34.33 -18.45
C ARG A 23 -16.82 34.72 -16.99
N SER A 24 -15.76 34.70 -16.18
CA SER A 24 -15.80 35.11 -14.78
C SER A 24 -15.84 36.62 -14.65
N PHE A 25 -15.06 37.34 -15.46
CA PHE A 25 -15.14 38.79 -15.63
C PHE A 25 -16.55 39.22 -16.04
N PHE A 26 -17.14 38.61 -17.08
CA PHE A 26 -18.51 38.93 -17.50
C PHE A 26 -19.56 38.62 -16.44
N ARG A 27 -19.43 37.49 -15.72
CA ARG A 27 -20.31 37.16 -14.59
C ARG A 27 -20.23 38.20 -13.48
N ARG A 28 -19.04 38.73 -13.21
CA ARG A 28 -18.81 39.77 -12.20
C ARG A 28 -19.32 41.15 -12.64
N MET A 29 -19.13 41.50 -13.91
CA MET A 29 -19.57 42.77 -14.49
C MET A 29 -21.08 42.80 -14.77
N GLY A 30 -21.74 41.65 -14.92
CA GLY A 30 -23.18 41.55 -15.13
C GLY A 30 -23.63 42.38 -16.34
N MET A 31 -24.61 43.27 -16.12
CA MET A 31 -25.20 44.14 -17.15
C MET A 31 -24.51 45.51 -17.26
N SER A 32 -23.29 45.68 -16.75
CA SER A 32 -22.54 46.93 -16.87
C SER A 32 -22.31 47.33 -18.34
N THR A 33 -22.18 48.64 -18.58
CA THR A 33 -21.87 49.18 -19.90
C THR A 33 -20.45 48.85 -20.32
N ASP A 34 -20.18 48.89 -21.62
CA ASP A 34 -18.88 48.56 -22.17
C ASP A 34 -17.78 49.55 -21.73
N ASP A 35 -18.13 50.79 -21.43
CA ASP A 35 -17.20 51.77 -20.84
C ASP A 35 -16.78 51.37 -19.43
N ILE A 36 -17.72 50.88 -18.61
CA ILE A 36 -17.43 50.40 -17.26
C ILE A 36 -16.57 49.12 -17.34
N LYS A 37 -16.88 48.19 -18.26
CA LYS A 37 -16.06 46.99 -18.48
C LYS A 37 -14.63 47.35 -18.87
N LYS A 38 -14.46 48.27 -19.82
CA LYS A 38 -13.14 48.77 -20.24
C LYS A 38 -12.35 49.32 -19.06
N GLN A 39 -12.96 50.18 -18.24
CA GLN A 39 -12.28 50.78 -17.07
C GLN A 39 -11.92 49.76 -16.00
N GLN A 40 -12.76 48.73 -15.81
CA GLN A 40 -12.57 47.75 -14.74
C GLN A 40 -11.66 46.60 -15.15
N PHE A 41 -11.55 46.28 -16.45
CA PHE A 41 -10.76 45.17 -16.96
C PHE A 41 -9.31 45.09 -16.44
N PRO A 42 -8.50 46.17 -16.43
CA PRO A 42 -7.14 46.10 -15.89
C PRO A 42 -7.10 45.69 -14.41
N ASN A 43 -8.14 46.00 -13.62
CA ASN A 43 -8.21 45.58 -12.21
C ASN A 43 -8.38 44.07 -12.03
N PHE A 44 -8.65 43.33 -13.10
CA PHE A 44 -8.73 41.86 -13.12
C PHE A 44 -7.47 41.22 -13.69
N LEU A 45 -6.48 42.01 -14.09
CA LEU A 45 -5.15 41.54 -14.45
C LEU A 45 -4.27 41.60 -13.22
N GLN A 46 -3.35 40.64 -13.08
CA GLN A 46 -2.38 40.68 -11.99
C GLN A 46 -1.35 41.77 -12.30
N ALA A 47 -1.12 42.69 -11.35
CA ALA A 47 -0.08 43.71 -11.48
C ALA A 47 1.29 43.07 -11.77
N ASP A 48 2.07 43.68 -12.68
CA ASP A 48 3.39 43.23 -13.13
C ASP A 48 3.38 41.83 -13.79
N SER A 49 2.23 41.39 -14.32
CA SER A 49 2.12 40.14 -15.07
C SER A 49 2.21 40.37 -16.58
N VAL A 50 2.44 39.29 -17.33
CA VAL A 50 2.45 39.30 -18.80
C VAL A 50 1.13 39.84 -19.37
N ALA A 51 0.01 39.62 -18.67
CA ALA A 51 -1.28 40.15 -19.06
C ALA A 51 -1.40 41.66 -18.83
N ASP A 52 -0.84 42.19 -17.74
CA ASP A 52 -0.83 43.61 -17.42
C ASP A 52 0.09 44.40 -18.36
N GLU A 53 1.31 43.89 -18.59
CA GLU A 53 2.24 44.43 -19.58
C GLU A 53 1.62 44.45 -20.98
N TRP A 54 0.95 43.37 -21.39
CA TRP A 54 0.24 43.33 -22.67
C TRP A 54 -0.86 44.38 -22.76
N TYR A 55 -1.64 44.58 -21.69
CA TYR A 55 -2.70 45.59 -21.69
C TYR A 55 -2.10 47.00 -21.81
N GLU A 56 -0.97 47.25 -21.14
CA GLU A 56 -0.23 48.51 -21.23
C GLU A 56 0.51 48.74 -22.56
N ASP A 57 0.73 47.69 -23.35
CA ASP A 57 1.27 47.78 -24.70
C ASP A 57 0.17 47.96 -25.78
N LEU A 58 -1.12 47.81 -25.43
CA LEU A 58 -2.21 47.98 -26.39
C LEU A 58 -2.27 49.42 -26.91
N SER A 59 -2.45 49.57 -28.23
CA SER A 59 -2.60 50.87 -28.87
C SER A 59 -3.88 51.60 -28.41
N ALA A 60 -3.92 52.93 -28.56
CA ALA A 60 -5.11 53.72 -28.27
C ALA A 60 -6.36 53.27 -29.08
N ALA A 61 -6.15 52.74 -30.29
CA ALA A 61 -7.22 52.18 -31.11
C ALA A 61 -7.74 50.86 -30.54
N ASP A 62 -6.85 50.00 -30.03
CA ASP A 62 -7.23 48.71 -29.45
C ASP A 62 -7.90 48.86 -28.07
N ARG A 63 -7.57 49.94 -27.33
CA ARG A 63 -8.26 50.31 -26.08
C ARG A 63 -9.51 51.17 -26.27
N ALA A 64 -9.89 51.52 -27.50
CA ALA A 64 -11.01 52.43 -27.76
C ALA A 64 -12.34 51.89 -27.22
N SER A 65 -12.57 50.58 -27.38
CA SER A 65 -13.83 49.92 -27.04
C SER A 65 -13.59 48.59 -26.32
N TRP A 66 -14.60 48.10 -25.59
CA TRP A 66 -14.54 46.76 -25.04
C TRP A 66 -14.36 45.70 -26.13
N ALA A 67 -15.03 45.86 -27.27
CA ALA A 67 -14.96 44.91 -28.38
C ALA A 67 -13.54 44.78 -28.97
N THR A 68 -12.81 45.89 -29.06
CA THR A 68 -11.42 45.91 -29.54
C THR A 68 -10.48 45.25 -28.52
N ILE A 69 -10.69 45.50 -27.22
CA ILE A 69 -9.93 44.86 -26.14
C ILE A 69 -10.19 43.35 -26.12
N GLU A 70 -11.45 42.90 -26.21
CA GLU A 70 -11.80 41.48 -26.23
C GLU A 70 -11.21 40.77 -27.46
N SER A 71 -11.22 41.42 -28.61
CA SER A 71 -10.61 40.90 -29.84
C SER A 71 -9.09 40.77 -29.70
N ALA A 72 -8.42 41.80 -29.19
CA ALA A 72 -6.99 41.78 -28.93
C ALA A 72 -6.62 40.71 -27.90
N PHE A 73 -7.43 40.55 -26.84
CA PHE A 73 -7.25 39.53 -25.81
C PHE A 73 -7.31 38.12 -26.41
N ARG A 74 -8.35 37.81 -27.21
CA ARG A 74 -8.50 36.50 -27.86
C ARG A 74 -7.42 36.23 -28.92
N LYS A 75 -6.82 37.28 -29.48
CA LYS A 75 -5.68 37.16 -30.40
C LYS A 75 -4.40 36.78 -29.63
N ARG A 76 -4.17 37.37 -28.45
CA ARG A 76 -3.00 37.10 -27.60
C ARG A 76 -3.11 35.77 -26.86
N TRP A 77 -4.30 35.47 -26.33
CA TRP A 77 -4.62 34.20 -25.68
C TRP A 77 -5.79 33.51 -26.38
N PRO A 78 -5.49 32.71 -27.42
CA PRO A 78 -6.50 31.92 -28.10
C PRO A 78 -7.21 30.95 -27.14
N ARG A 79 -8.45 30.60 -27.48
CA ARG A 79 -9.17 29.54 -26.76
C ARG A 79 -8.35 28.26 -26.78
N LYS A 80 -7.98 27.76 -25.60
CA LYS A 80 -7.40 26.42 -25.45
C LYS A 80 -8.39 25.43 -26.09
N GLN A 81 -8.02 24.84 -27.21
CA GLN A 81 -8.87 23.82 -27.84
C GLN A 81 -8.86 22.61 -26.92
N GLN A 82 -10.03 22.27 -26.38
CA GLN A 82 -10.18 21.00 -25.71
C GLN A 82 -9.89 19.91 -26.74
N VAL A 83 -8.88 19.07 -26.48
CA VAL A 83 -8.66 17.86 -27.25
C VAL A 83 -9.96 17.06 -27.18
N LYS A 84 -10.69 17.03 -28.30
CA LYS A 84 -11.84 16.16 -28.43
C LYS A 84 -11.26 14.77 -28.48
N LYS A 85 -11.56 13.96 -27.47
CA LYS A 85 -11.10 12.58 -27.45
C LYS A 85 -11.49 11.92 -28.77
N THR A 86 -10.57 11.21 -29.39
CA THR A 86 -10.84 10.53 -30.64
C THR A 86 -11.80 9.37 -30.39
N LYS A 87 -12.42 8.85 -31.46
CA LYS A 87 -13.26 7.66 -31.35
C LYS A 87 -12.49 6.48 -30.74
N GLU A 88 -11.23 6.34 -31.12
CA GLU A 88 -10.31 5.29 -30.64
C GLU A 88 -10.01 5.45 -29.14
N GLU A 89 -9.78 6.67 -28.65
CA GLU A 89 -9.59 6.93 -27.21
C GLU A 89 -10.85 6.60 -26.39
N TYR A 90 -12.04 6.89 -26.92
CA TYR A 90 -13.29 6.46 -26.29
C TYR A 90 -13.46 4.94 -26.29
N GLU A 91 -13.03 4.25 -27.34
CA GLU A 91 -13.08 2.78 -27.42
C GLU A 91 -12.14 2.14 -26.38
N GLU A 92 -10.93 2.68 -26.23
CA GLU A 92 -9.98 2.25 -25.20
C GLU A 92 -10.53 2.49 -23.79
N GLU A 93 -11.18 3.64 -23.55
CA GLU A 93 -11.81 3.94 -22.25
C GLU A 93 -13.00 3.03 -21.94
N ILE A 94 -13.87 2.77 -22.92
CA ILE A 94 -14.99 1.82 -22.77
C ILE A 94 -14.47 0.40 -22.50
N ALA A 95 -13.41 0.00 -23.20
CA ALA A 95 -12.82 -1.33 -23.06
C ALA A 95 -11.99 -1.48 -21.77
N GLY A 96 -11.42 -0.39 -21.26
CA GLY A 96 -10.55 -0.32 -20.08
C GLY A 96 -11.30 -0.10 -18.77
N LEU A 97 -12.52 0.44 -18.79
CA LEU A 97 -13.32 0.64 -17.58
C LEU A 97 -13.90 -0.69 -17.06
N LEU A 98 -13.08 -1.41 -16.30
CA LEU A 98 -13.42 -2.70 -15.71
C LEU A 98 -14.04 -2.55 -14.31
N LEU A 99 -14.96 -3.45 -13.99
CA LEU A 99 -15.51 -3.61 -12.64
C LEU A 99 -15.02 -4.94 -12.07
N ASN A 100 -14.25 -4.90 -11.00
CA ASN A 100 -13.74 -6.10 -10.35
C ASN A 100 -14.76 -6.68 -9.36
N ILE A 101 -14.79 -8.02 -9.25
CA ILE A 101 -15.68 -8.69 -8.29
C ILE A 101 -15.33 -8.40 -6.82
N GLU A 102 -14.08 -8.08 -6.55
CA GLU A 102 -13.62 -7.69 -5.21
C GLU A 102 -14.16 -6.32 -4.78
N ASP A 103 -14.45 -5.46 -5.74
CA ASP A 103 -14.92 -4.09 -5.52
C ASP A 103 -16.44 -3.98 -5.57
N LEU A 104 -17.14 -5.03 -6.01
CA LEU A 104 -18.60 -5.11 -6.05
C LEU A 104 -19.20 -4.97 -4.65
N GLY A 105 -20.21 -4.10 -4.53
CA GLY A 105 -20.94 -3.86 -3.28
C GLY A 105 -20.25 -2.91 -2.29
N LYS A 106 -19.03 -2.42 -2.60
CA LYS A 106 -18.38 -1.34 -1.83
C LYS A 106 -19.07 0.00 -2.10
N LYS A 107 -19.03 0.89 -1.12
CA LYS A 107 -19.46 2.29 -1.27
C LYS A 107 -18.26 3.13 -1.71
N GLU A 108 -18.42 3.87 -2.80
CA GLU A 108 -17.47 4.87 -3.29
C GLU A 108 -18.11 6.25 -3.13
N LYS A 109 -17.30 7.25 -2.74
CA LYS A 109 -17.76 8.63 -2.59
C LYS A 109 -17.69 9.33 -3.94
N VAL A 110 -18.81 9.45 -4.63
CA VAL A 110 -18.93 10.16 -5.92
C VAL A 110 -19.67 11.47 -5.69
N ALA A 111 -19.06 12.59 -6.08
CA ALA A 111 -19.64 13.94 -5.93
C ALA A 111 -20.15 14.25 -4.51
N GLY A 112 -19.45 13.75 -3.49
CA GLY A 112 -19.83 13.96 -2.08
C GLY A 112 -20.90 13.03 -1.53
N ARG A 113 -21.42 12.08 -2.32
CA ARG A 113 -22.41 11.07 -1.90
C ARG A 113 -21.82 9.67 -1.95
N ASP A 114 -22.24 8.82 -1.01
CA ASP A 114 -21.87 7.41 -0.99
C ASP A 114 -22.75 6.64 -1.99
N VAL A 115 -22.12 6.10 -3.03
CA VAL A 115 -22.79 5.35 -4.11
C VAL A 115 -22.14 3.96 -4.20
N TYR A 116 -22.93 2.92 -4.47
CA TYR A 116 -22.37 1.58 -4.64
C TYR A 116 -21.51 1.49 -5.92
N SER A 117 -20.44 0.70 -5.86
CA SER A 117 -19.42 0.60 -6.93
C SER A 117 -19.98 0.25 -8.32
N HIS A 118 -21.00 -0.59 -8.41
CA HIS A 118 -21.65 -0.92 -9.69
C HIS A 118 -22.47 0.25 -10.26
N ILE A 119 -23.09 1.07 -9.40
CA ILE A 119 -23.81 2.29 -9.80
C ILE A 119 -22.79 3.36 -10.22
N ALA A 120 -21.74 3.56 -9.41
CA ALA A 120 -20.66 4.49 -9.73
C ALA A 120 -19.96 4.13 -11.06
N TRP A 121 -19.75 2.85 -11.30
CA TRP A 121 -19.24 2.35 -12.58
C TRP A 121 -20.21 2.64 -13.73
N ALA A 122 -21.51 2.38 -13.55
CA ALA A 122 -22.51 2.65 -14.58
C ALA A 122 -22.60 4.14 -14.93
N ASP A 123 -22.42 5.03 -13.95
CA ASP A 123 -22.42 6.49 -14.17
C ASP A 123 -21.14 6.98 -14.87
N LYS A 124 -19.98 6.42 -14.51
CA LYS A 124 -18.72 6.66 -15.24
C LYS A 124 -18.84 6.18 -16.69
N MET A 125 -19.37 4.97 -16.92
CA MET A 125 -19.59 4.42 -18.25
C MET A 125 -20.59 5.25 -19.08
N ALA A 126 -21.69 5.71 -18.47
CA ALA A 126 -22.65 6.59 -19.14
C ALA A 126 -22.00 7.89 -19.65
N THR A 127 -21.08 8.45 -18.88
CA THR A 127 -20.36 9.68 -19.25
C THR A 127 -19.46 9.46 -20.46
N ILE A 128 -18.75 8.32 -20.51
CA ILE A 128 -17.87 7.95 -21.62
C ILE A 128 -18.70 7.69 -22.89
N VAL A 129 -19.79 6.92 -22.78
CA VAL A 129 -20.70 6.59 -23.89
C VAL A 129 -21.35 7.85 -24.47
N ARG A 130 -21.74 8.81 -23.62
CA ARG A 130 -22.26 10.11 -24.07
C ARG A 130 -21.21 10.92 -24.82
N GLY A 131 -19.98 10.94 -24.32
CA GLY A 131 -18.85 11.57 -25.00
C GLY A 131 -18.60 10.97 -26.39
N ALA A 132 -18.72 9.64 -26.50
CA ALA A 132 -18.60 8.88 -27.73
C ALA A 132 -19.83 8.97 -28.65
N LYS A 133 -20.95 9.54 -28.18
CA LYS A 133 -22.26 9.59 -28.87
C LYS A 133 -22.79 8.20 -29.27
N LEU A 134 -22.61 7.21 -28.39
CA LEU A 134 -23.01 5.83 -28.62
C LEU A 134 -24.30 5.44 -27.85
N GLU A 135 -24.97 6.38 -27.19
CA GLU A 135 -26.09 6.11 -26.25
C GLU A 135 -27.19 5.22 -26.86
N ASP A 136 -27.58 5.48 -28.11
CA ASP A 136 -28.67 4.76 -28.82
C ASP A 136 -28.18 3.55 -29.64
N THR A 137 -26.94 3.10 -29.42
CA THR A 137 -26.33 2.01 -30.18
C THR A 137 -26.08 0.79 -29.32
N THR A 138 -25.92 -0.38 -29.95
CA THR A 138 -25.49 -1.63 -29.30
C THR A 138 -23.97 -1.82 -29.34
N THR A 139 -23.23 -0.88 -29.92
CA THR A 139 -21.79 -1.00 -30.16
C THR A 139 -21.06 -1.15 -28.82
N TYR A 140 -20.16 -2.13 -28.74
CA TYR A 140 -19.35 -2.49 -27.56
C TYR A 140 -20.10 -3.05 -26.33
N ILE A 141 -21.44 -2.97 -26.25
CA ILE A 141 -22.21 -3.53 -25.11
C ILE A 141 -21.88 -5.01 -24.90
N GLY A 142 -21.85 -5.80 -25.98
CA GLY A 142 -21.53 -7.22 -25.90
C GLY A 142 -20.09 -7.49 -25.40
N GLN A 143 -19.14 -6.62 -25.71
CA GLN A 143 -17.74 -6.75 -25.25
C GLN A 143 -17.61 -6.38 -23.77
N VAL A 144 -18.22 -5.27 -23.36
CA VAL A 144 -18.22 -4.81 -21.95
C VAL A 144 -18.95 -5.83 -21.07
N ARG A 145 -20.10 -6.34 -21.50
CA ARG A 145 -20.83 -7.40 -20.78
C ARG A 145 -20.01 -8.67 -20.58
N LYS A 146 -19.17 -9.06 -21.54
CA LYS A 146 -18.27 -10.23 -21.40
C LYS A 146 -17.21 -10.01 -20.33
N LYS A 147 -16.73 -8.77 -20.18
CA LYS A 147 -15.71 -8.37 -19.20
C LYS A 147 -16.29 -8.12 -17.80
N LEU A 148 -17.61 -7.95 -17.66
CA LEU A 148 -18.25 -7.80 -16.36
C LEU A 148 -18.16 -9.08 -15.51
N PRO A 149 -18.12 -8.93 -14.17
CA PRO A 149 -18.19 -10.05 -13.24
C PRO A 149 -19.40 -10.94 -13.52
N LYS A 150 -19.20 -12.26 -13.44
CA LYS A 150 -20.24 -13.27 -13.74
C LYS A 150 -21.53 -13.01 -12.95
N LEU A 151 -21.39 -12.61 -11.69
CA LEU A 151 -22.48 -12.24 -10.78
C LEU A 151 -23.44 -11.20 -11.38
N LEU A 152 -22.89 -10.14 -11.99
CA LEU A 152 -23.71 -9.13 -12.66
C LEU A 152 -24.25 -9.63 -13.99
N ARG A 153 -23.43 -10.36 -14.75
CA ARG A 153 -23.80 -10.87 -16.08
C ARG A 153 -25.00 -11.82 -16.04
N GLU A 154 -25.13 -12.61 -14.98
CA GLU A 154 -26.27 -13.52 -14.76
C GLU A 154 -27.57 -12.77 -14.52
N LYS A 155 -27.52 -11.58 -13.89
CA LYS A 155 -28.71 -10.77 -13.58
C LYS A 155 -29.12 -9.81 -14.69
N ILE A 156 -28.16 -9.22 -15.39
CA ILE A 156 -28.41 -8.18 -16.40
C ILE A 156 -29.07 -8.76 -17.67
N GLY A 157 -29.03 -10.08 -17.89
CA GLY A 157 -29.59 -10.70 -19.09
C GLY A 157 -28.74 -10.38 -20.35
N ALA A 158 -29.22 -10.76 -21.53
CA ALA A 158 -28.57 -10.50 -22.82
C ALA A 158 -29.53 -9.75 -23.76
N GLY A 159 -28.98 -9.03 -24.75
CA GLY A 159 -29.78 -8.42 -25.82
C GLY A 159 -30.35 -7.04 -25.46
N HIS A 160 -29.58 -6.19 -24.79
CA HIS A 160 -29.96 -4.78 -24.61
C HIS A 160 -29.90 -4.03 -25.93
N GLU A 161 -30.92 -3.23 -26.21
CA GLU A 161 -31.10 -2.48 -27.46
C GLU A 161 -30.20 -1.24 -27.53
N ASP A 162 -29.83 -0.69 -26.38
CA ASP A 162 -29.05 0.54 -26.26
C ASP A 162 -28.22 0.56 -24.96
N TRP A 163 -27.33 1.55 -24.85
CA TRP A 163 -26.51 1.71 -23.65
C TRP A 163 -27.33 2.17 -22.44
N THR A 164 -28.42 2.90 -22.67
CA THR A 164 -29.29 3.41 -21.61
C THR A 164 -29.96 2.27 -20.84
N SER A 165 -30.54 1.31 -21.55
CA SER A 165 -31.18 0.10 -21.02
C SER A 165 -30.17 -0.83 -20.36
N PHE A 166 -28.99 -1.02 -20.96
CA PHE A 166 -27.91 -1.80 -20.36
C PHE A 166 -27.42 -1.21 -19.04
N LEU A 167 -27.11 0.09 -19.01
CA LEU A 167 -26.60 0.75 -17.80
C LEU A 167 -27.68 0.87 -16.72
N LYS A 168 -28.95 1.04 -17.12
CA LYS A 168 -30.08 0.95 -16.18
C LYS A 168 -30.15 -0.44 -15.55
N ALA A 169 -30.09 -1.51 -16.34
CA ALA A 169 -30.09 -2.87 -15.83
C ALA A 169 -28.93 -3.14 -14.86
N VAL A 170 -27.76 -2.53 -15.06
CA VAL A 170 -26.63 -2.60 -14.12
C VAL A 170 -26.94 -1.88 -12.81
N ARG A 171 -27.53 -0.67 -12.87
CA ARG A 171 -27.89 0.12 -11.67
C ARG A 171 -29.00 -0.53 -10.85
N ASP A 172 -29.94 -1.19 -11.52
CA ASP A 172 -31.11 -1.81 -10.90
C ASP A 172 -30.80 -3.21 -10.30
N VAL A 173 -29.56 -3.69 -10.40
CA VAL A 173 -29.17 -4.96 -9.74
C VAL A 173 -29.27 -4.79 -8.23
N ASP A 174 -30.00 -5.71 -7.59
CA ASP A 174 -30.22 -5.71 -6.16
C ASP A 174 -28.89 -5.74 -5.36
N THR A 175 -28.75 -4.81 -4.42
CA THR A 175 -27.52 -4.63 -3.65
C THR A 175 -27.27 -5.76 -2.66
N ASP A 176 -28.32 -6.39 -2.13
CA ASP A 176 -28.19 -7.48 -1.17
C ASP A 176 -27.78 -8.76 -1.91
N HIS A 177 -28.31 -8.98 -3.11
CA HIS A 177 -27.84 -10.04 -4.01
C HIS A 177 -26.36 -9.88 -4.38
N ILE A 178 -25.90 -8.64 -4.64
CA ILE A 178 -24.48 -8.38 -4.90
C ILE A 178 -23.63 -8.72 -3.68
N ARG A 179 -24.05 -8.34 -2.47
CA ARG A 179 -23.32 -8.65 -1.24
C ARG A 179 -23.26 -10.14 -0.96
N GLU A 180 -24.39 -10.83 -1.10
CA GLU A 180 -24.49 -12.28 -0.92
C GLU A 180 -23.60 -13.02 -1.93
N GLY A 181 -23.71 -12.68 -3.22
CA GLY A 181 -22.89 -13.33 -4.23
C GLY A 181 -21.39 -13.01 -4.12
N VAL A 182 -21.00 -11.83 -3.64
CA VAL A 182 -19.60 -11.51 -3.32
C VAL A 182 -19.12 -12.31 -2.11
N ALA A 183 -19.97 -12.54 -1.10
CA ALA A 183 -19.65 -13.39 0.04
C ALA A 183 -19.43 -14.85 -0.39
N ILE A 184 -20.34 -15.41 -1.19
CA ILE A 184 -20.21 -16.76 -1.77
C ILE A 184 -18.93 -16.87 -2.59
N TRP A 185 -18.65 -15.89 -3.46
CA TRP A 185 -17.41 -15.89 -4.25
C TRP A 185 -16.16 -15.89 -3.37
N ARG A 186 -16.14 -15.14 -2.26
CA ARG A 186 -14.99 -15.13 -1.32
C ARG A 186 -14.82 -16.49 -0.63
N GLU A 187 -15.92 -17.15 -0.28
CA GLU A 187 -15.91 -18.50 0.28
C GLU A 187 -15.37 -19.51 -0.74
N GLU A 188 -15.85 -19.48 -1.98
CA GLU A 188 -15.33 -20.32 -3.06
C GLU A 188 -13.84 -20.08 -3.32
N GLN A 189 -13.37 -18.83 -3.27
CA GLN A 189 -11.94 -18.52 -3.38
C GLN A 189 -11.12 -19.09 -2.22
N ALA A 190 -11.67 -19.03 -1.00
CA ALA A 190 -11.03 -19.61 0.18
C ALA A 190 -10.96 -21.15 0.08
N ASP A 191 -12.03 -21.78 -0.38
CA ASP A 191 -12.10 -23.23 -0.59
C ASP A 191 -11.16 -23.68 -1.70
N GLN A 192 -11.14 -22.98 -2.84
CA GLN A 192 -10.18 -23.26 -3.91
C GLN A 192 -8.74 -23.09 -3.43
N ALA A 193 -8.46 -22.08 -2.61
CA ALA A 193 -7.13 -21.92 -2.01
C ALA A 193 -6.80 -23.06 -1.04
N ALA A 194 -7.75 -23.53 -0.25
CA ALA A 194 -7.58 -24.67 0.66
C ALA A 194 -7.35 -25.99 -0.09
N ILE A 195 -8.11 -26.23 -1.16
CA ILE A 195 -7.96 -27.40 -2.04
C ILE A 195 -6.59 -27.36 -2.72
N LYS A 196 -6.19 -26.22 -3.31
CA LYS A 196 -4.86 -26.07 -3.92
C LYS A 196 -3.73 -26.32 -2.91
N ARG A 197 -3.87 -25.83 -1.67
CA ARG A 197 -2.90 -26.12 -0.58
C ARG A 197 -2.83 -27.61 -0.27
N ARG A 198 -3.97 -28.30 -0.21
CA ARG A 198 -4.03 -29.76 0.01
C ARG A 198 -3.39 -30.55 -1.13
N ILE A 199 -3.63 -30.17 -2.38
CA ILE A 199 -3.00 -30.80 -3.56
C ILE A 199 -1.48 -30.68 -3.47
N VAL A 200 -0.96 -29.47 -3.25
CA VAL A 200 0.50 -29.24 -3.11
C VAL A 200 1.09 -30.04 -1.94
N GLN A 201 0.37 -30.20 -0.83
CA GLN A 201 0.81 -31.03 0.29
C GLN A 201 0.85 -32.52 -0.07
N LEU A 202 -0.15 -33.02 -0.79
CA LEU A 202 -0.20 -34.42 -1.24
C LEU A 202 0.90 -34.71 -2.27
N GLU A 203 1.15 -33.81 -3.22
CA GLU A 203 2.25 -33.93 -4.20
C GLU A 203 3.63 -34.00 -3.53
N LYS A 204 3.84 -33.26 -2.43
CA LYS A 204 5.07 -33.34 -1.64
C LYS A 204 5.23 -34.67 -0.90
N LEU A 205 4.12 -35.32 -0.54
CA LEU A 205 4.13 -36.63 0.11
C LEU A 205 4.31 -37.78 -0.89
N THR A 206 3.81 -37.63 -2.12
CA THR A 206 3.94 -38.66 -3.17
C THR A 206 5.29 -38.63 -3.90
N THR A 207 5.99 -37.49 -3.90
CA THR A 207 7.37 -37.37 -4.41
C THR A 207 8.41 -37.97 -3.46
N ALA A 208 8.09 -38.17 -2.19
CA ALA A 208 8.85 -39.05 -1.31
C ALA A 208 8.45 -40.50 -1.62
N SER A 209 9.37 -41.29 -2.20
CA SER A 209 9.08 -42.67 -2.61
C SER A 209 8.39 -43.45 -1.48
N PRO A 210 7.19 -44.02 -1.70
CA PRO A 210 6.42 -44.69 -0.64
C PRO A 210 7.12 -45.93 -0.05
N THR A 211 8.21 -46.39 -0.68
CA THR A 211 9.05 -47.50 -0.19
C THR A 211 10.29 -47.04 0.58
N ALA A 212 10.57 -45.74 0.69
CA ALA A 212 11.74 -45.23 1.41
C ALA A 212 11.74 -45.58 2.91
N PRO A 213 10.61 -45.49 3.66
CA PRO A 213 10.58 -45.91 5.05
C PRO A 213 10.74 -47.42 5.21
N LEU A 214 10.14 -48.19 4.29
CA LEU A 214 10.21 -49.65 4.28
C LEU A 214 11.65 -50.12 4.02
N ARG A 215 12.35 -49.52 3.06
CA ARG A 215 13.76 -49.82 2.76
C ARG A 215 14.69 -49.50 3.94
N GLN A 216 14.44 -48.41 4.68
CA GLN A 216 15.20 -48.11 5.90
C GLN A 216 14.96 -49.15 6.99
N GLN A 217 13.73 -49.64 7.18
CA GLN A 217 13.44 -50.68 8.17
C GLN A 217 14.07 -52.04 7.82
N PHE A 218 14.11 -52.42 6.54
CA PHE A 218 14.78 -53.66 6.13
C PHE A 218 16.31 -53.58 6.23
N SER A 219 16.91 -52.40 6.18
CA SER A 219 18.37 -52.23 6.38
C SER A 219 18.84 -52.39 7.83
N MET A 220 17.91 -52.42 8.80
CA MET A 220 18.22 -52.58 10.23
C MET A 220 18.04 -54.01 10.76
N PHE A 221 17.52 -54.95 9.95
CA PHE A 221 17.43 -56.36 10.32
C PHE A 221 18.62 -57.13 9.75
N ASP A 222 19.70 -57.21 10.53
CA ASP A 222 20.81 -58.11 10.27
C ASP A 222 20.55 -59.44 10.99
N ILE A 223 20.22 -60.49 10.23
CA ILE A 223 20.08 -61.88 10.72
C ILE A 223 21.38 -62.60 10.35
N GLY A 224 22.28 -62.70 11.33
CA GLY A 224 23.54 -63.43 11.18
C GLY A 224 24.33 -63.48 12.49
N GLY A 225 24.03 -64.46 13.34
CA GLY A 225 24.63 -64.58 14.67
C GLY A 225 26.08 -65.08 14.69
N ARG A 226 26.86 -64.59 15.67
CA ARG A 226 27.85 -65.39 16.43
C ARG A 226 28.40 -64.62 17.66
N PRO A 227 28.61 -65.28 18.82
CA PRO A 227 29.14 -64.65 20.03
C PRO A 227 30.67 -64.85 20.20
N PRO A 228 31.39 -64.02 20.98
CA PRO A 228 32.75 -64.35 21.39
C PRO A 228 32.91 -64.61 22.90
N SER A 229 33.66 -65.65 23.24
CA SER A 229 34.34 -65.93 24.52
C SER A 229 35.34 -67.08 24.30
N PRO A 230 36.34 -67.34 25.16
CA PRO A 230 37.39 -66.48 25.78
C PRO A 230 38.85 -67.02 25.56
N THR A 231 39.90 -66.16 25.73
CA THR A 231 41.38 -66.31 26.02
C THR A 231 42.19 -67.64 25.78
N PRO A 232 43.55 -67.66 25.56
CA PRO A 232 44.64 -66.97 26.31
C PRO A 232 45.93 -66.48 25.54
N ALA A 233 46.85 -65.84 26.28
CA ALA A 233 48.07 -65.07 25.90
C ALA A 233 49.36 -65.90 25.60
N PRO A 234 50.55 -65.29 25.29
CA PRO A 234 51.44 -64.80 26.37
C PRO A 234 52.43 -63.62 26.07
N ARG A 235 52.86 -62.95 27.17
CA ARG A 235 54.22 -62.44 27.54
C ARG A 235 54.89 -61.33 26.69
N ARG A 236 55.54 -60.27 27.21
CA ARG A 236 56.31 -60.02 28.46
C ARG A 236 56.24 -58.53 28.88
N ALA A 237 56.34 -58.30 30.19
CA ALA A 237 56.54 -57.03 30.92
C ALA A 237 58.04 -56.64 31.00
N PRO A 238 58.54 -55.73 31.89
CA PRO A 238 57.92 -54.72 32.80
C PRO A 238 58.64 -53.34 32.64
N ALA A 239 58.49 -52.26 33.42
CA ALA A 239 58.24 -52.07 34.85
C ALA A 239 57.82 -50.60 35.11
N SER A 240 56.78 -50.34 35.91
CA SER A 240 56.81 -49.90 37.34
C SER A 240 57.23 -48.44 37.53
N SER A 241 56.67 -47.59 38.38
CA SER A 241 55.71 -47.60 39.50
C SER A 241 55.55 -46.10 39.85
N SER A 242 54.55 -45.55 40.51
CA SER A 242 53.85 -45.94 41.73
C SER A 242 52.71 -44.96 41.96
N ASN A 243 51.58 -45.46 42.48
CA ASN A 243 50.53 -44.66 43.11
C ASN A 243 51.07 -43.90 44.32
N GLN A 244 50.46 -42.74 44.63
CA GLN A 244 49.87 -42.55 45.96
C GLN A 244 48.91 -41.35 46.00
N PHE A 245 47.84 -41.56 46.78
CA PHE A 245 46.77 -40.65 47.13
C PHE A 245 47.27 -39.47 47.96
N SER A 246 46.60 -38.32 47.84
CA SER A 246 46.52 -37.36 48.93
C SER A 246 45.20 -36.57 48.89
N MET A 247 44.46 -36.61 49.99
CA MET A 247 43.33 -35.72 50.27
C MET A 247 43.86 -34.37 50.78
N ASN A 248 43.31 -33.23 50.34
CA ASN A 248 42.71 -32.29 51.29
C ASN A 248 41.91 -31.15 50.63
N ARG A 249 40.99 -30.63 51.43
CA ARG A 249 40.04 -29.54 51.19
C ARG A 249 40.68 -28.14 51.06
N ASN A 250 39.94 -27.31 50.34
CA ASN A 250 39.63 -25.89 50.59
C ASN A 250 40.56 -24.75 50.09
N ILE A 251 39.92 -23.93 49.24
CA ILE A 251 39.85 -22.46 49.28
C ILE A 251 40.86 -21.66 48.42
N ARG A 252 40.24 -20.90 47.50
CA ARG A 252 40.60 -19.62 46.86
C ARG A 252 41.66 -19.59 45.76
N ASP A 253 41.26 -18.83 44.74
CA ASP A 253 42.06 -18.19 43.69
C ASP A 253 42.68 -19.09 42.62
N ALA A 254 41.89 -19.36 41.58
CA ALA A 254 42.40 -19.72 40.26
C ALA A 254 41.55 -19.07 39.16
N PRO A 255 42.15 -18.38 38.18
CA PRO A 255 41.43 -17.74 37.07
C PRO A 255 40.82 -18.81 36.17
N LEU A 256 39.53 -18.65 35.83
CA LEU A 256 38.83 -19.51 34.89
C LEU A 256 39.55 -19.49 33.53
N PRO A 257 39.71 -20.65 32.85
CA PRO A 257 40.24 -20.70 31.50
C PRO A 257 39.28 -19.95 30.56
N VAL A 258 39.85 -19.09 29.72
CA VAL A 258 39.17 -18.38 28.64
C VAL A 258 38.43 -19.42 27.79
N ALA A 259 37.12 -19.50 27.98
CA ALA A 259 36.23 -20.26 27.12
C ALA A 259 36.29 -19.63 25.73
N GLN A 260 36.80 -20.39 24.76
CA GLN A 260 36.70 -20.04 23.36
C GLN A 260 35.23 -19.74 23.02
N PRO A 261 34.93 -18.66 22.28
CA PRO A 261 33.57 -18.37 21.89
C PRO A 261 33.07 -19.50 21.00
N ARG A 262 32.07 -20.25 21.48
CA ARG A 262 31.25 -21.10 20.61
C ARG A 262 30.71 -20.23 19.48
N PRO A 263 30.83 -20.62 18.21
CA PRO A 263 30.13 -19.95 17.13
C PRO A 263 28.62 -20.03 17.44
N ALA A 264 27.99 -18.86 17.56
CA ALA A 264 26.55 -18.77 17.66
C ALA A 264 25.93 -19.46 16.43
N PRO A 265 24.85 -20.24 16.59
CA PRO A 265 24.15 -20.79 15.43
C PRO A 265 23.70 -19.60 14.56
N THR A 266 24.23 -19.52 13.35
CA THR A 266 23.77 -18.60 12.32
C THR A 266 22.31 -18.94 12.04
N LEU A 267 21.39 -18.24 12.69
CA LEU A 267 19.96 -18.32 12.42
C LEU A 267 19.76 -17.95 10.95
N ALA A 268 19.35 -18.93 10.13
CA ALA A 268 18.98 -18.67 8.76
C ALA A 268 17.98 -17.50 8.71
N PRO A 269 18.19 -16.49 7.84
CA PRO A 269 17.26 -15.37 7.74
C PRO A 269 15.87 -15.91 7.42
N ARG A 270 14.89 -15.58 8.28
CA ARG A 270 13.50 -15.99 8.09
C ARG A 270 13.03 -15.48 6.73
N PRO A 271 12.29 -16.28 5.94
CA PRO A 271 11.76 -15.82 4.66
C PRO A 271 10.94 -14.53 4.85
N PRO A 272 10.93 -13.64 3.84
CA PRO A 272 10.15 -12.41 3.92
C PRO A 272 8.67 -12.71 4.14
N PRO A 273 7.95 -11.89 4.94
CA PRO A 273 6.55 -12.13 5.24
C PRO A 273 5.72 -12.11 3.96
N THR A 274 4.91 -13.15 3.78
CA THR A 274 3.99 -13.30 2.64
C THR A 274 2.80 -12.35 2.77
N GLN A 275 2.12 -12.05 1.66
CA GLN A 275 0.91 -11.22 1.70
C GLN A 275 -0.20 -11.84 2.55
N ALA A 276 -0.31 -13.18 2.58
CA ALA A 276 -1.27 -13.88 3.43
C ALA A 276 -0.97 -13.70 4.93
N GLU A 277 0.31 -13.74 5.33
CA GLU A 277 0.71 -13.49 6.73
C GLU A 277 0.43 -12.04 7.15
N ARG A 278 0.61 -11.07 6.23
CA ARG A 278 0.23 -9.68 6.47
C ARG A 278 -1.27 -9.53 6.70
N THR A 279 -2.10 -10.08 5.80
CA THR A 279 -3.56 -10.02 5.93
C THR A 279 -4.04 -10.71 7.21
N ALA A 280 -3.46 -11.86 7.55
CA ALA A 280 -3.78 -12.57 8.79
C ALA A 280 -3.42 -11.72 10.03
N LEU A 281 -2.25 -11.07 10.04
CA LEU A 281 -1.85 -10.21 11.15
C LEU A 281 -2.72 -8.95 11.27
N ILE A 282 -3.14 -8.36 10.14
CA ILE A 282 -4.10 -7.23 10.14
C ILE A 282 -5.44 -7.66 10.76
N ALA A 283 -5.92 -8.87 10.45
CA ALA A 283 -7.12 -9.41 11.09
C ALA A 283 -6.93 -9.59 12.61
N GLN A 284 -5.73 -10.02 13.06
CA GLN A 284 -5.44 -10.14 14.49
C GLN A 284 -5.40 -8.79 15.21
N LEU A 285 -4.99 -7.71 14.55
CA LEU A 285 -5.03 -6.36 15.11
C LEU A 285 -6.46 -5.87 15.39
N GLN A 286 -7.45 -6.35 14.65
CA GLN A 286 -8.85 -5.99 14.86
C GLN A 286 -9.45 -6.65 16.12
N LYS A 287 -8.84 -7.73 16.63
CA LYS A 287 -9.35 -8.46 17.80
C LYS A 287 -9.29 -7.62 19.08
N TYR A 288 -8.27 -6.77 19.22
CA TYR A 288 -8.13 -5.84 20.33
C TYR A 288 -7.98 -4.41 19.79
N PRO A 289 -9.10 -3.71 19.54
CA PRO A 289 -9.08 -2.33 19.05
C PRO A 289 -8.24 -1.42 19.93
N HIS A 290 -7.45 -0.55 19.30
CA HIS A 290 -6.64 0.45 19.99
C HIS A 290 -7.48 1.65 20.41
N HIS A 291 -7.34 2.06 21.67
CA HIS A 291 -8.18 3.10 22.27
C HIS A 291 -7.45 4.45 22.40
N PRO A 292 -8.16 5.58 22.31
CA PRO A 292 -7.61 6.90 22.64
C PRO A 292 -7.30 7.02 24.14
N ASP A 293 -6.45 7.99 24.53
CA ASP A 293 -6.08 8.23 25.92
C ASP A 293 -7.17 8.94 26.73
N THR A 294 -8.31 8.26 26.92
CA THR A 294 -9.44 8.72 27.73
C THR A 294 -9.70 7.74 28.87
N ASP A 295 -10.44 8.15 29.90
CA ASP A 295 -10.82 7.24 31.00
C ASP A 295 -11.57 6.00 30.48
N ALA A 296 -12.49 6.20 29.54
CA ALA A 296 -13.19 5.12 28.85
C ALA A 296 -12.22 4.20 28.09
N GLY A 297 -11.22 4.77 27.39
CA GLY A 297 -10.21 4.01 26.67
C GLY A 297 -9.31 3.18 27.61
N ARG A 298 -8.94 3.72 28.77
CA ARG A 298 -8.17 3.01 29.81
C ARG A 298 -8.97 1.86 30.42
N GLN A 299 -10.26 2.07 30.70
CA GLN A 299 -11.14 1.01 31.19
C GLN A 299 -11.34 -0.11 30.16
N ALA A 300 -11.56 0.26 28.89
CA ALA A 300 -11.71 -0.70 27.80
C ALA A 300 -10.42 -1.52 27.59
N HIS A 301 -9.25 -0.88 27.66
CA HIS A 301 -7.96 -1.58 27.59
C HIS A 301 -7.77 -2.56 28.76
N GLN A 302 -8.14 -2.19 29.98
CA GLN A 302 -8.07 -3.09 31.12
C GLN A 302 -8.99 -4.31 30.93
N ALA A 303 -10.20 -4.10 30.38
CA ALA A 303 -11.10 -5.19 30.02
C ALA A 303 -10.51 -6.10 28.93
N GLN A 304 -9.85 -5.53 27.91
CA GLN A 304 -9.16 -6.30 26.87
C GLN A 304 -7.99 -7.12 27.43
N GLN A 305 -7.25 -6.60 28.41
CA GLN A 305 -6.19 -7.36 29.07
C GLN A 305 -6.74 -8.54 29.87
N ALA A 306 -7.89 -8.37 30.53
CA ALA A 306 -8.57 -9.44 31.24
C ALA A 306 -9.12 -10.50 30.27
N ASP A 307 -9.73 -10.08 29.15
CA ASP A 307 -10.18 -10.98 28.09
C ASP A 307 -9.02 -11.77 27.47
N TRP A 308 -7.89 -11.10 27.20
CA TRP A 308 -6.69 -11.75 26.69
C TRP A 308 -6.17 -12.81 27.67
N ALA A 309 -6.08 -12.47 28.95
CA ALA A 309 -5.64 -13.40 29.98
C ALA A 309 -6.59 -14.60 30.13
N LYS A 310 -7.90 -14.39 29.97
CA LYS A 310 -8.91 -15.46 29.97
C LYS A 310 -8.80 -16.35 28.72
N THR A 311 -8.56 -15.75 27.55
CA THR A 311 -8.54 -16.46 26.27
C THR A 311 -7.27 -17.26 26.07
N TYR A 312 -6.12 -16.70 26.45
CA TYR A 312 -4.80 -17.27 26.16
C TYR A 312 -4.07 -17.76 27.41
N GLY A 313 -4.39 -17.25 28.60
CA GLY A 313 -3.65 -17.54 29.83
C GLY A 313 -2.50 -16.56 30.07
N LEU A 314 -2.22 -16.26 31.35
CA LEU A 314 -1.23 -15.26 31.77
C LEU A 314 0.21 -15.59 31.33
N GLY A 315 0.56 -16.88 31.23
CA GLY A 315 1.89 -17.34 30.83
C GLY A 315 2.10 -17.48 29.33
N THR A 316 1.08 -17.19 28.51
CA THR A 316 1.14 -17.43 27.08
C THR A 316 2.01 -16.41 26.36
N ARG A 317 2.89 -16.91 25.50
CA ARG A 317 3.78 -16.07 24.71
C ARG A 317 3.01 -15.39 23.59
N VAL A 318 3.27 -14.10 23.38
CA VAL A 318 2.77 -13.34 22.24
C VAL A 318 3.43 -13.85 20.94
N SER A 319 2.60 -14.07 19.93
CA SER A 319 2.94 -14.61 18.62
C SER A 319 1.99 -14.04 17.56
N GLU A 320 2.20 -14.40 16.30
CA GLU A 320 1.36 -13.95 15.18
C GLU A 320 -0.12 -14.33 15.33
N SER A 321 -0.45 -15.36 16.13
CA SER A 321 -1.82 -15.80 16.43
C SER A 321 -2.33 -15.41 17.83
N THR A 322 -1.49 -14.78 18.65
CA THR A 322 -1.83 -14.36 20.03
C THR A 322 -1.60 -12.84 20.19
N PRO A 323 -2.47 -11.99 19.60
CA PRO A 323 -2.33 -10.54 19.63
C PRO A 323 -2.45 -10.01 21.06
N TYR A 324 -1.76 -8.90 21.38
CA TYR A 324 -1.83 -8.29 22.71
C TYR A 324 -2.42 -6.87 22.63
N PRO A 325 -3.30 -6.45 23.57
CA PRO A 325 -3.86 -5.11 23.59
C PRO A 325 -2.80 -4.00 23.65
N LEU A 326 -3.03 -2.91 22.91
CA LEU A 326 -2.13 -1.75 22.89
C LEU A 326 -2.53 -0.72 23.94
N ARG A 327 -1.54 -0.17 24.65
CA ARG A 327 -1.80 0.84 25.67
C ARG A 327 -2.51 2.08 25.06
N PRO A 328 -3.58 2.58 25.67
CA PRO A 328 -4.25 3.79 25.20
C PRO A 328 -3.30 4.97 25.07
N GLY A 329 -3.48 5.79 24.05
CA GLY A 329 -2.65 6.99 23.83
C GLY A 329 -1.24 6.77 23.29
N THR A 330 -0.82 5.52 23.11
CA THR A 330 0.43 5.21 22.40
C THR A 330 0.23 5.34 20.89
N ALA A 331 1.32 5.37 20.14
CA ALA A 331 1.28 5.34 18.69
C ALA A 331 0.79 3.98 18.16
N PRO A 332 0.13 3.92 16.99
CA PRO A 332 -0.27 2.67 16.37
C PRO A 332 0.95 1.82 16.00
N VAL A 333 0.74 0.51 15.81
CA VAL A 333 1.82 -0.40 15.38
C VAL A 333 2.35 -0.02 14.00
N ASN A 334 3.64 -0.21 13.76
CA ASN A 334 4.30 0.07 12.47
C ASN A 334 4.28 1.57 12.08
N SER A 335 4.25 2.48 13.06
CA SER A 335 4.32 3.94 12.85
C SER A 335 5.71 4.52 13.05
N GLY A 336 6.71 3.66 13.30
CA GLY A 336 8.04 4.10 13.73
C GLY A 336 8.10 4.37 15.23
N GLU A 337 7.23 3.71 16.00
CA GLU A 337 7.16 3.82 17.44
C GLU A 337 8.38 3.20 18.13
N CYS A 338 8.75 3.76 19.27
CA CYS A 338 9.67 3.12 20.20
C CYS A 338 8.99 1.90 20.85
N PHE A 339 9.56 0.71 20.70
CA PHE A 339 8.99 -0.50 21.32
C PHE A 339 9.05 -0.50 22.84
N THR A 340 9.90 0.33 23.46
CA THR A 340 10.00 0.43 24.91
C THR A 340 8.85 1.25 25.50
N CYS A 341 8.45 2.37 24.87
CA CYS A 341 7.47 3.31 25.44
C CYS A 341 6.22 3.55 24.57
N GLY A 342 6.20 3.08 23.33
CA GLY A 342 5.06 3.17 22.42
C GLY A 342 4.86 4.52 21.74
N TYR A 343 5.80 5.46 21.83
CA TYR A 343 5.70 6.78 21.18
C TYR A 343 6.70 6.92 20.03
N THR A 344 6.38 7.78 19.05
CA THR A 344 7.27 8.12 17.94
C THR A 344 8.29 9.22 18.33
N GLY A 345 9.22 9.54 17.44
CA GLY A 345 10.17 10.65 17.61
C GLY A 345 11.51 10.31 18.27
N HIS A 346 11.75 9.04 18.61
CA HIS A 346 13.06 8.56 19.09
C HIS A 346 13.26 7.08 18.81
N LEU A 347 14.53 6.65 18.74
CA LEU A 347 14.88 5.23 18.71
C LEU A 347 15.00 4.71 20.15
N GLY A 348 14.22 3.68 20.47
CA GLY A 348 14.24 3.05 21.79
C GLY A 348 15.54 2.31 22.05
N ARG A 349 16.23 2.65 23.14
CA ARG A 349 17.22 1.75 23.76
C ARG A 349 16.53 0.77 24.70
N ARG A 350 17.13 -0.42 24.88
CA ARG A 350 16.60 -1.49 25.75
C ARG A 350 16.50 -1.04 27.22
N ASP A 351 17.35 -0.10 27.63
CA ASP A 351 17.37 0.50 28.97
C ASP A 351 16.34 1.63 29.16
N GLY A 352 15.61 2.04 28.12
CA GLY A 352 14.61 3.10 28.18
C GLY A 352 15.17 4.52 28.36
N SER A 353 16.50 4.69 28.30
CA SER A 353 17.19 5.98 28.52
C SER A 353 16.73 7.09 27.56
N THR A 354 16.36 6.74 26.33
CA THR A 354 15.89 7.69 25.30
C THR A 354 14.39 8.01 25.39
N CYS A 355 13.66 7.39 26.32
CA CYS A 355 12.19 7.51 26.40
C CYS A 355 11.69 8.71 27.21
N SER A 356 12.57 9.66 27.57
CA SER A 356 12.20 10.93 28.24
C SER A 356 11.28 10.75 29.46
N GLY A 357 11.57 9.75 30.31
CA GLY A 357 10.79 9.46 31.52
C GLY A 357 9.44 8.75 31.31
N ARG A 358 9.09 8.37 30.07
CA ARG A 358 7.83 7.65 29.79
C ARG A 358 7.87 6.23 30.34
N ARG A 359 6.77 5.79 30.95
CA ARG A 359 6.63 4.42 31.50
C ARG A 359 6.77 3.38 30.40
N ALA A 360 7.62 2.38 30.65
CA ALA A 360 7.80 1.23 29.77
C ALA A 360 6.47 0.48 29.53
N LEU A 361 6.30 -0.03 28.31
CA LEU A 361 5.15 -0.87 27.94
C LEU A 361 5.25 -2.23 28.60
N HIS A 362 4.11 -2.93 28.68
CA HIS A 362 4.08 -4.31 29.15
C HIS A 362 4.92 -5.21 28.21
N PRO A 363 5.70 -6.18 28.71
CA PRO A 363 6.57 -7.02 27.86
C PRO A 363 5.85 -7.69 26.68
N ASN A 364 4.60 -8.12 26.90
CA ASN A 364 3.76 -8.69 25.84
C ASN A 364 3.40 -7.67 24.76
N GLU A 365 3.15 -6.40 25.12
CA GLU A 365 2.90 -5.34 24.14
C GLU A 365 4.18 -5.02 23.35
N GLN A 366 5.34 -4.99 24.01
CA GLN A 366 6.64 -4.79 23.34
C GLN A 366 6.88 -5.91 22.30
N ALA A 367 6.66 -7.17 22.70
CA ALA A 367 6.78 -8.32 21.81
C ALA A 367 5.79 -8.25 20.64
N TRP A 368 4.56 -7.81 20.90
CA TRP A 368 3.53 -7.63 19.87
C TRP A 368 3.94 -6.57 18.84
N ARG A 369 4.41 -5.41 19.28
CA ARG A 369 4.89 -4.32 18.39
C ARG A 369 6.06 -4.76 17.51
N VAL A 370 6.97 -5.57 18.04
CA VAL A 370 8.07 -6.16 17.26
C VAL A 370 7.54 -7.10 16.18
N ILE A 371 6.57 -7.96 16.50
CA ILE A 371 5.95 -8.87 15.52
C ILE A 371 5.23 -8.07 14.43
N CYS A 372 4.42 -7.08 14.82
CA CYS A 372 3.70 -6.23 13.87
C CYS A 372 4.65 -5.48 12.94
N THR A 373 5.69 -4.84 13.48
CA THR A 373 6.66 -4.13 12.65
C THR A 373 7.39 -5.09 11.72
N ARG A 374 7.79 -6.27 12.19
CA ARG A 374 8.48 -7.26 11.34
C ARG A 374 7.63 -7.71 10.14
N VAL A 375 6.34 -7.93 10.35
CA VAL A 375 5.45 -8.51 9.33
C VAL A 375 4.85 -7.43 8.42
N LEU A 376 4.45 -6.29 8.99
CA LEU A 376 3.76 -5.20 8.29
C LEU A 376 4.70 -4.18 7.66
N LYS A 377 5.96 -4.09 8.11
CA LYS A 377 6.93 -3.21 7.46
C LYS A 377 7.17 -3.71 6.04
N GLU A 378 6.75 -2.91 5.08
CA GLU A 378 7.06 -3.15 3.68
C GLU A 378 8.59 -3.15 3.52
N VAL A 379 9.11 -4.21 2.91
CA VAL A 379 10.51 -4.22 2.48
C VAL A 379 10.59 -3.17 1.37
N ARG A 380 11.09 -1.98 1.69
CA ARG A 380 11.62 -1.09 0.67
C ARG A 380 12.67 -1.90 -0.07
N ARG A 381 12.37 -2.31 -1.31
CA ARG A 381 13.44 -2.70 -2.23
C ARG A 381 14.32 -1.46 -2.32
N VAL A 382 15.53 -1.57 -1.82
CA VAL A 382 16.56 -0.57 -2.10
C VAL A 382 16.83 -0.70 -3.59
N VAL A 383 16.09 0.06 -4.39
CA VAL A 383 16.41 0.26 -5.80
C VAL A 383 17.58 1.22 -5.79
N ASN A 384 18.77 0.72 -6.13
CA ASN A 384 20.00 1.45 -6.42
C ASN A 384 20.11 2.83 -5.75
N MET A 385 20.65 2.85 -4.52
CA MET A 385 21.28 4.07 -4.03
C MET A 385 22.52 4.33 -4.88
N GLN A 386 22.38 5.19 -5.89
CA GLN A 386 23.55 5.88 -6.45
C GLN A 386 24.00 6.88 -5.38
N LEU A 387 25.07 6.53 -4.67
CA LEU A 387 25.78 7.47 -3.81
C LEU A 387 26.37 8.54 -4.73
N VAL A 388 25.66 9.65 -4.90
CA VAL A 388 26.27 10.89 -5.37
C VAL A 388 26.91 11.51 -4.13
N ALA A 389 28.23 11.45 -4.06
CA ALA A 389 28.98 12.27 -3.12
C ALA A 389 28.77 13.72 -3.53
N VAL A 390 27.96 14.45 -2.76
CA VAL A 390 27.80 15.90 -2.89
C VAL A 390 28.73 16.49 -1.83
N ASP A 391 29.67 17.31 -2.25
CA ASP A 391 30.46 18.16 -1.35
C ASP A 391 29.63 19.38 -0.90
N ASP A 392 30.03 20.00 0.21
CA ASP A 392 29.27 21.02 0.98
C ASP A 392 28.90 22.31 0.22
N TYR A 393 29.08 22.38 -1.11
CA TYR A 393 28.79 23.56 -1.94
C TYR A 393 27.96 23.29 -3.21
N GLY A 394 27.23 22.17 -3.29
CA GLY A 394 26.00 22.06 -4.10
C GLY A 394 26.09 22.48 -5.58
N THR A 395 27.20 22.18 -6.27
CA THR A 395 27.33 22.49 -7.72
C THR A 395 27.40 21.20 -8.53
N ALA A 396 26.41 20.97 -9.39
CA ALA A 396 26.41 19.87 -10.36
C ALA A 396 27.24 20.25 -11.58
N TRP A 397 28.25 19.46 -11.93
CA TRP A 397 28.99 19.61 -13.19
C TRP A 397 28.26 18.84 -14.28
N GLU A 398 27.78 19.54 -15.30
CA GLU A 398 27.33 18.95 -16.56
C GLU A 398 28.55 18.43 -17.33
N ASP A 399 28.55 17.14 -17.65
CA ASP A 399 29.51 16.54 -18.58
C ASP A 399 29.28 17.12 -19.98
N ILE A 400 30.24 17.94 -20.43
CA ILE A 400 30.34 18.40 -21.82
C ILE A 400 30.67 17.16 -22.68
N GLN A 401 29.68 16.60 -23.36
CA GLN A 401 29.88 15.63 -24.43
C GLN A 401 30.58 16.31 -25.62
N GLY A 402 31.90 16.12 -25.71
CA GLY A 402 32.67 16.44 -26.91
C GLY A 402 32.31 15.49 -28.05
N ASN A 403 31.65 16.03 -29.07
CA ASN A 403 31.34 15.35 -30.33
C ASN A 403 32.60 15.35 -31.21
N GLU A 404 33.29 14.21 -31.32
CA GLU A 404 34.35 13.99 -32.29
C GLU A 404 33.73 13.62 -33.66
N GLU A 405 33.53 14.61 -34.52
CA GLU A 405 33.44 14.40 -35.97
C GLU A 405 34.75 14.90 -36.61
N GLY A 406 35.60 13.95 -37.02
CA GLY A 406 36.77 14.25 -37.84
C GLY A 406 36.39 14.43 -39.32
N PRO A 407 36.94 15.42 -40.05
CA PRO A 407 36.83 15.46 -41.49
C PRO A 407 38.03 14.75 -42.14
N SER A 408 37.72 13.96 -43.16
CA SER A 408 38.67 13.37 -44.10
C SER A 408 39.39 14.46 -44.89
N SER A 409 40.72 14.44 -44.91
CA SER A 409 41.61 14.66 -46.07
C SER A 409 43.06 14.44 -45.67
#